data_AF-A0A355UKF4-F1
#
_entry.id   AF-A0A355UKF4-F1
#
_cell.length_a   1.000
_cell.length_b   1.000
_cell.length_c   1.000
_cell.angle_alpha   90.00
_cell.angle_beta   90.00
_cell.angle_gamma   90.00
#
_symmetry.space_group_name_H-M   'P 1'
#
loop_
_entity.id
_entity.type
_entity.pdbx_description
1 polymer ?
#
loop_
_entity_poly.entity_id
_entity_poly.type
_entity_poly.pdbx_seq_one_letter_code
_entity_poly.pdbx_strand_id
1 'polypeptide(L)'
;KNTIIIMTSNVGSRKIKDFGIGVGFSTSAREKKVAEIEQSIIENDINKTFAPEFLNRVDDIVFFRSLLKEDIIKIIDIELD
;
A
#
# COMPACT_ATOMS: atom_id res chain seq x y z
N LYS A 1 10.45 -21.72 20.29
CA LYS A 1 9.51 -21.99 19.17
C LYS A 1 8.86 -20.65 18.85
N ASN A 2 9.50 -19.85 18.00
CA ASN A 2 9.02 -18.51 17.69
C ASN A 2 9.09 -18.40 16.17
N THR A 3 7.92 -18.31 15.54
CA THR A 3 7.80 -18.21 14.09
C THR A 3 6.97 -16.97 13.79
N ILE A 4 7.49 -16.11 12.92
CA ILE A 4 6.74 -15.00 12.36
C ILE A 4 6.21 -15.46 11.01
N ILE A 5 4.91 -15.35 10.79
CA ILE A 5 4.26 -15.65 9.52
C ILE A 5 4.02 -14.31 8.81
N ILE A 6 4.57 -14.18 7.61
CA ILE A 6 4.37 -13.01 6.76
C ILE A 6 3.64 -13.48 5.50
N MET A 7 2.56 -12.80 5.15
CA MET A 7 1.77 -13.06 3.95
C MET A 7 1.69 -11.79 3.12
N THR A 8 1.74 -11.95 1.80
CA THR A 8 1.66 -10.83 0.84
C THR A 8 0.54 -11.10 -0.16
N SER A 9 -0.19 -10.06 -0.54
CA SER A 9 -1.26 -10.14 -1.53
C SER A 9 -1.21 -8.94 -2.46
N ASN A 10 -1.56 -9.15 -3.74
CA ASN A 10 -1.63 -8.10 -4.75
C ASN A 10 -3.01 -7.39 -4.79
N VAL A 11 -3.87 -7.64 -3.80
CA VAL A 11 -5.20 -7.00 -3.68
C VAL A 11 -5.06 -5.47 -3.62
N GLY A 12 -5.94 -4.75 -4.31
CA GLY A 12 -5.92 -3.28 -4.37
C GLY A 12 -4.91 -2.65 -5.33
N SER A 13 -3.96 -3.42 -5.87
CA SER A 13 -2.87 -2.92 -6.74
C SER A 13 -3.32 -2.21 -8.03
N ARG A 14 -4.49 -2.56 -8.59
CA ARG A 14 -5.01 -1.95 -9.82
C ARG A 14 -5.57 -0.54 -9.60
N LYS A 15 -6.25 -0.29 -8.47
CA LYS A 15 -6.95 0.97 -8.21
C LYS A 15 -6.00 2.11 -7.82
N ILE A 16 -4.85 1.77 -7.24
CA ILE A 16 -3.81 2.74 -6.87
C ILE A 16 -3.20 3.39 -8.12
N LYS A 17 -3.07 2.65 -9.23
CA LYS A 17 -2.51 3.19 -10.49
C LYS A 17 -3.39 4.27 -11.12
N ASP A 18 -4.70 4.19 -10.94
CA ASP A 18 -5.65 5.10 -11.58
C ASP A 18 -5.74 6.46 -10.85
N PHE A 19 -5.33 6.53 -9.57
CA PHE A 19 -5.42 7.76 -8.76
C PHE A 19 -4.23 8.72 -8.96
N GLY A 20 -3.14 8.27 -9.60
CA GLY A 20 -1.88 9.01 -9.73
C GLY A 20 -1.82 10.07 -10.85
N ILE A 21 -2.87 10.25 -11.66
CA ILE A 21 -2.85 11.11 -12.86
C ILE A 21 -3.53 12.46 -12.61
N GLY A 22 -3.18 13.13 -11.51
CA GLY A 22 -3.66 14.47 -11.18
C GLY A 22 -2.54 15.52 -11.24
N VAL A 23 -2.12 15.91 -12.44
CA VAL A 23 -1.11 16.97 -12.66
C VAL A 23 -1.67 18.31 -12.19
N GLY A 24 -1.10 18.88 -11.13
CA GLY A 24 -1.36 20.27 -10.70
C GLY A 24 -1.22 20.50 -9.20
N PHE A 25 -0.06 21.02 -8.78
CA PHE A 25 0.29 21.51 -7.44
C PHE A 25 -0.22 20.64 -6.27
N SER A 26 0.60 19.67 -5.85
CA SER A 26 0.38 18.93 -4.61
C SER A 26 0.90 19.73 -3.41
N THR A 27 -0.01 20.11 -2.52
CA THR A 27 0.36 20.54 -1.16
C THR A 27 0.46 19.28 -0.28
N SER A 28 1.30 19.30 0.75
CA SER A 28 1.46 18.17 1.67
C SER A 28 0.16 17.70 2.33
N ALA A 29 -0.81 18.61 2.50
CA ALA A 29 -2.15 18.29 2.98
C ALA A 29 -2.96 17.47 1.96
N ARG A 30 -2.80 17.73 0.66
CA ARG A 30 -3.49 16.99 -0.41
C ARG A 30 -2.93 15.58 -0.56
N GLU A 31 -1.61 15.41 -0.45
CA GLU A 31 -0.94 14.10 -0.53
C GLU A 31 -1.37 13.17 0.60
N LYS A 32 -1.46 13.67 1.84
CA LYS A 32 -1.98 12.89 2.97
C LYS A 32 -3.41 12.42 2.73
N LYS A 33 -4.27 13.32 2.24
CA LYS A 33 -5.67 13.00 1.96
C LYS A 33 -5.82 11.94 0.86
N VAL A 34 -4.95 11.98 -0.17
CA VAL A 34 -4.93 10.95 -1.22
C VAL A 34 -4.51 9.61 -0.64
N ALA A 35 -3.46 9.57 0.19
CA ALA A 35 -3.01 8.33 0.82
C ALA A 35 -4.09 7.69 1.73
N GLU A 36 -4.83 8.50 2.50
CA GLU A 36 -5.96 8.03 3.32
C GLU A 36 -7.08 7.42 2.46
N ILE A 37 -7.41 8.06 1.33
CA ILE A 37 -8.40 7.54 0.38
C ILE A 37 -7.93 6.22 -0.22
N GLU A 38 -6.69 6.14 -0.68
CA GLU A 38 -6.11 4.91 -1.22
C GLU A 38 -6.16 3.77 -0.20
N GLN A 39 -5.77 4.02 1.04
CA GLN A 39 -5.84 3.03 2.11
C GLN A 39 -7.28 2.52 2.33
N SER A 40 -8.26 3.42 2.39
CA SER A 40 -9.67 3.04 2.57
C SER A 40 -10.21 2.15 1.42
N ILE A 41 -9.74 2.38 0.19
CA ILE A 41 -10.11 1.59 -0.98
C ILE A 41 -9.50 0.18 -0.89
N ILE A 42 -8.24 0.07 -0.49
CA ILE A 42 -7.56 -1.22 -0.35
C ILE A 42 -8.20 -2.02 0.79
N GLU A 43 -8.52 -1.39 1.93
CA GLU A 43 -9.24 -2.03 3.03
C GLU A 43 -10.59 -2.60 2.58
N ASN A 44 -11.33 -1.87 1.75
CA ASN A 44 -12.59 -2.35 1.19
C ASN A 44 -12.38 -3.59 0.30
N ASP A 45 -11.34 -3.59 -0.52
CA ASP A 45 -11.01 -4.73 -1.40
C ASP A 45 -10.52 -5.95 -0.60
N ILE A 46 -9.77 -5.75 0.48
CA ILE A 46 -9.37 -6.80 1.41
C ILE A 46 -10.60 -7.46 2.03
N ASN A 47 -11.53 -6.66 2.58
CA ASN A 47 -12.76 -7.16 3.20
C ASN A 47 -13.68 -7.90 2.22
N LYS A 48 -13.63 -7.57 0.92
CA LYS A 48 -14.38 -8.28 -0.13
C LYS A 48 -13.68 -9.57 -0.59
N THR A 49 -12.35 -9.58 -0.55
CA THR A 49 -11.55 -10.70 -1.10
C THR A 49 -11.36 -11.80 -0.08
N PHE A 50 -11.16 -11.45 1.19
CA PHE A 50 -10.86 -12.40 2.27
C PHE A 50 -12.05 -12.55 3.22
N ALA A 51 -12.28 -13.77 3.67
CA ALA A 51 -13.32 -14.05 4.66
C ALA A 51 -12.98 -13.38 6.00
N PRO A 52 -13.99 -12.89 6.76
CA PRO A 52 -13.77 -12.28 8.07
C PRO A 52 -13.01 -13.19 9.04
N GLU A 53 -13.25 -14.51 8.99
CA GLU A 53 -12.54 -15.47 9.83
C GLU A 53 -11.02 -15.44 9.59
N PHE A 54 -10.60 -15.31 8.32
CA PHE A 54 -9.19 -15.22 7.98
C PHE A 54 -8.58 -13.90 8.46
N LEU A 55 -9.27 -12.78 8.23
CA LEU A 55 -8.81 -11.46 8.67
C LEU A 55 -8.70 -11.38 10.19
N ASN A 56 -9.60 -12.03 10.94
CA ASN A 56 -9.54 -12.14 12.39
C ASN A 56 -8.34 -12.95 12.91
N ARG A 57 -7.57 -13.63 12.04
CA ARG A 57 -6.31 -14.33 12.39
C ARG A 57 -5.05 -13.54 12.04
N VAL A 58 -5.19 -12.38 11.43
CA VAL A 58 -4.08 -11.49 11.08
C VAL A 58 -4.00 -10.41 12.16
N ASP A 59 -2.85 -10.30 12.83
CA ASP A 59 -2.66 -9.32 13.90
C ASP A 59 -2.58 -7.89 13.34
N ASP A 60 -1.74 -7.68 12.33
CA ASP A 60 -1.51 -6.38 11.70
C ASP A 60 -1.55 -6.48 10.17
N ILE A 61 -2.18 -5.50 9.53
CA ILE A 61 -2.20 -5.35 8.07
C ILE A 61 -1.35 -4.14 7.70
N VAL A 62 -0.35 -4.36 6.85
CA VAL A 62 0.57 -3.30 6.39
C VAL A 62 0.28 -2.97 4.92
N PHE A 63 0.08 -1.70 4.63
CA PHE A 63 -0.12 -1.19 3.27
C PHE A 63 1.18 -0.61 2.71
N PHE A 64 1.59 -1.07 1.53
CA PHE A 64 2.73 -0.51 0.81
C PHE A 64 2.28 0.66 -0.06
N ARG A 65 2.95 1.79 0.08
CA ARG A 65 2.75 2.96 -0.78
C ARG A 65 3.43 2.72 -2.14
N SER A 66 2.90 3.36 -3.17
CA SER A 66 3.57 3.39 -4.47
C SER A 66 4.93 4.06 -4.37
N LEU A 67 5.92 3.48 -5.04
CA LEU A 67 7.27 4.03 -5.10
C LEU A 67 7.27 5.34 -5.87
N LEU A 68 7.87 6.38 -5.29
CA LEU A 68 8.18 7.61 -5.98
C LEU A 68 9.55 7.49 -6.68
N LYS A 69 9.85 8.43 -7.56
CA LYS A 69 11.12 8.43 -8.29
C LYS A 69 12.33 8.46 -7.36
N GLU A 70 12.21 9.20 -6.26
CA GLU A 70 13.24 9.33 -5.23
C GLU A 70 13.46 8.01 -4.48
N ASP A 71 12.40 7.21 -4.30
CA ASP A 71 12.50 5.89 -3.67
C ASP A 71 13.24 4.90 -4.58
N ILE A 72 13.01 4.98 -5.90
CA ILE A 72 13.72 4.15 -6.89
C ILE A 72 15.23 4.40 -6.85
N ILE A 73 15.67 5.64 -6.70
CA ILE A 73 17.10 5.97 -6.59
C ILE A 73 17.70 5.29 -5.35
N LYS A 74 17.03 5.37 -4.20
CA LYS A 74 17.49 4.70 -2.98
C LYS A 74 17.54 3.18 -3.11
N ILE A 75 16.58 2.58 -3.83
CA ILE A 75 16.59 1.14 -4.11
C ILE A 75 17.82 0.77 -4.95
N ILE A 76 18.15 1.56 -5.97
CA ILE A 76 19.35 1.34 -6.77
C ILE A 76 20.61 1.42 -5.90
N ASP A 77 20.69 2.40 -4.99
CA ASP A 77 21.84 2.54 -4.09
C ASP A 77 22.00 1.29 -3.20
N ILE A 78 20.90 0.75 -2.64
CA ILE A 78 20.92 -0.46 -1.80
C ILE A 78 21.33 -1.71 -2.60
N GLU A 79 20.94 -1.83 -3.87
CA GLU A 79 21.27 -2.99 -4.71
C GLU A 79 22.73 -2.97 -5.21
N LEU A 80 23.40 -1.82 -5.15
CA LEU A 80 24.79 -1.64 -5.57
C LEU A 80 25.80 -1.74 -4.42
N ASP A 81 25.33 -1.72 -3.17
CA ASP A 81 26.11 -1.98 -1.95
C ASP A 81 26.35 -3.48 -1.72
#